data_AF-A0A7C6XNF5-F1
#
_entry.id   AF-A0A7C6XNF5-F1
#
_cell.length_a   1.000
_cell.length_b   1.000
_cell.length_c   1.000
_cell.angle_alpha   90.00
_cell.angle_beta   90.00
_cell.angle_gamma   90.00
#
_symmetry.space_group_name_H-M   'P 1'
#
loop_
_entity.id
_entity.type
_entity.pdbx_description
1 polymer ?
#
loop_
_entity_poly.entity_id
_entity_poly.type
_entity_poly.pdbx_seq_one_letter_code
_entity_poly.pdbx_strand_id
1 'polypeptide(L)'
;MKKTKNTIFIVMFVLLLILALVGCTDNKTETEDQATVVGIEAKLKNDTKFKVGSDFEISKIEVTAKLSDNTSRLVDKMSAVSVNNNVKFLYDANEKKYKPSNEGDTYMLDGQMKFITEGTFVLTVSFNGYETNIDLPVYSK
;
A
#
# COMPACT_ATOMS: atom_id res chain seq x y z
N MET A 1 66.55 -9.72 -33.14
CA MET A 1 65.53 -9.14 -32.23
C MET A 1 64.10 -9.05 -32.82
N LYS A 2 63.64 -10.02 -33.64
CA LYS A 2 62.27 -10.01 -34.22
C LYS A 2 61.26 -10.91 -33.49
N LYS A 3 61.70 -11.98 -32.81
CA LYS A 3 60.77 -12.94 -32.17
C LYS A 3 60.07 -12.39 -30.92
N THR A 4 60.75 -11.57 -30.12
CA THR A 4 60.22 -11.06 -28.84
C THR A 4 59.07 -10.07 -29.03
N LYS A 5 59.06 -9.30 -30.13
CA LYS A 5 57.99 -8.33 -30.41
C LYS A 5 56.67 -9.02 -30.77
N ASN A 6 56.71 -10.14 -31.51
CA ASN A 6 55.51 -10.89 -31.87
C ASN A 6 54.88 -11.57 -30.65
N THR A 7 55.68 -12.10 -29.73
CA THR A 7 55.15 -12.74 -28.51
C THR A 7 54.46 -11.74 -27.60
N ILE A 8 55.01 -10.53 -27.45
CA ILE A 8 54.38 -9.46 -26.65
C ILE A 8 53.06 -9.01 -27.28
N PHE A 9 53.02 -8.86 -28.62
CA PHE A 9 51.81 -8.47 -29.33
C PHE A 9 50.70 -9.53 -29.19
N ILE A 10 51.05 -10.81 -29.28
CA ILE A 10 50.09 -11.92 -29.13
C ILE A 10 49.55 -11.98 -27.70
N VAL A 11 50.42 -11.86 -26.68
CA VAL A 11 49.98 -11.87 -25.28
C VAL A 11 49.07 -10.68 -24.97
N MET A 12 49.38 -9.49 -25.49
CA MET A 12 48.54 -8.31 -25.32
C MET A 12 47.18 -8.44 -26.03
N PHE A 13 47.16 -9.04 -27.23
CA PHE A 13 45.92 -9.27 -27.98
C PHE A 13 45.02 -10.33 -27.34
N VAL A 14 45.61 -11.38 -26.76
CA VAL A 14 44.87 -12.41 -25.99
C VAL A 14 44.31 -11.81 -24.69
N LEU A 15 45.04 -10.94 -24.00
CA LEU A 15 44.55 -10.25 -22.80
C LEU A 15 43.38 -9.31 -23.11
N LEU A 16 43.43 -8.61 -24.25
CA LEU A 16 42.33 -7.76 -24.74
C LEU A 16 41.10 -8.56 -25.14
N LEU A 17 41.27 -9.77 -25.70
CA LEU A 17 40.16 -10.66 -26.05
C LEU A 17 39.42 -11.20 -24.82
N ILE A 18 40.13 -11.47 -23.72
CA ILE A 18 39.53 -11.95 -22.46
C ILE A 18 38.69 -10.82 -21.82
N LEU A 19 39.16 -9.57 -21.87
CA LEU A 19 38.39 -8.42 -21.38
C LEU A 19 37.14 -8.12 -22.23
N ALA A 20 37.17 -8.41 -23.53
CA ALA A 20 36.01 -8.27 -24.41
C ALA A 20 34.92 -9.35 -24.19
N LEU A 21 35.30 -10.53 -23.65
CA LEU A 21 34.35 -11.62 -23.37
C LEU A 21 33.57 -11.46 -22.05
N VAL A 22 34.03 -10.58 -21.14
CA VAL A 22 33.31 -10.24 -19.89
C VAL A 22 32.33 -9.07 -20.11
N GLY A 23 32.41 -8.39 -21.27
CA GLY A 23 31.68 -7.15 -21.57
C GLY A 23 30.31 -7.29 -22.23
N CYS A 24 29.78 -8.50 -22.43
CA CYS A 24 28.42 -8.72 -22.92
C CYS A 24 27.67 -9.68 -21.99
N THR A 25 27.65 -9.39 -20.69
CA THR A 25 26.44 -9.73 -19.95
C THR A 25 25.45 -8.65 -20.33
N ASP A 26 24.51 -8.97 -21.22
CA ASP A 26 23.23 -8.26 -21.29
C ASP A 26 22.63 -8.36 -19.89
N ASN A 27 23.08 -7.48 -18.99
CA ASN A 27 22.30 -7.08 -17.84
C ASN A 27 21.16 -6.24 -18.42
N LYS A 28 20.28 -6.89 -19.18
CA LYS A 28 18.85 -6.67 -18.98
C LYS A 28 18.65 -7.02 -17.53
N THR A 29 18.86 -6.01 -16.68
CA THR A 29 18.00 -5.83 -15.54
C THR A 29 16.61 -5.89 -16.15
N GLU A 30 16.02 -7.08 -16.13
CA GLU A 30 14.58 -7.22 -16.12
C GLU A 30 14.18 -6.34 -14.94
N THR A 31 13.89 -5.07 -15.20
CA THR A 31 12.84 -4.39 -14.48
C THR A 31 11.65 -5.30 -14.68
N GLU A 32 11.49 -6.27 -13.76
CA GLU A 32 10.18 -6.79 -13.43
C GLU A 32 9.30 -5.55 -13.37
N ASP A 33 8.40 -5.44 -14.33
CA ASP A 33 7.42 -4.38 -14.40
C ASP A 33 6.52 -4.63 -13.19
N GLN A 34 6.96 -4.17 -12.01
CA GLN A 34 6.26 -4.42 -10.76
C GLN A 34 4.92 -3.74 -10.90
N ALA A 35 3.87 -4.55 -10.96
CA ALA A 35 2.53 -4.09 -11.22
C ALA A 35 2.20 -2.94 -10.25
N THR A 36 1.84 -1.80 -10.82
CA THR A 36 1.60 -0.58 -10.07
C THR A 36 0.15 -0.53 -9.61
N VAL A 37 -0.14 0.15 -8.51
CA VAL A 37 -1.51 0.31 -8.02
C VAL A 37 -2.23 1.31 -8.93
N VAL A 38 -3.36 0.88 -9.52
CA VAL A 38 -4.21 1.70 -10.41
C VAL A 38 -5.56 2.05 -9.78
N GLY A 39 -5.88 1.47 -8.63
CA GLY A 39 -7.10 1.78 -7.88
C GLY A 39 -7.24 0.94 -6.63
N ILE A 40 -8.30 1.20 -5.85
CA ILE A 40 -8.65 0.41 -4.68
C ILE A 40 -10.14 0.10 -4.64
N GLU A 41 -10.46 -1.01 -4.00
CA GLU A 41 -11.80 -1.33 -3.51
C GLU A 41 -11.73 -1.53 -2.01
N ALA A 42 -12.80 -1.12 -1.32
CA ALA A 42 -12.97 -1.40 0.09
C ALA A 42 -14.35 -2.00 0.33
N LYS A 43 -14.47 -2.82 1.36
CA LYS A 43 -15.75 -3.36 1.83
C LYS A 43 -15.63 -3.71 3.31
N LEU A 44 -16.77 -3.85 3.97
CA LEU A 44 -16.81 -4.49 5.28
C LEU A 44 -16.61 -5.99 5.12
N LYS A 45 -15.90 -6.62 6.07
CA LYS A 45 -15.81 -8.08 6.15
C LYS A 45 -17.20 -8.65 6.40
N ASN A 46 -17.46 -9.85 5.87
CA ASN A 46 -18.70 -10.57 6.15
C ASN A 46 -18.93 -10.66 7.67
N ASP A 47 -20.19 -10.53 8.08
CA ASP A 47 -20.64 -10.51 9.48
C ASP A 47 -20.25 -9.28 10.31
N THR A 48 -19.64 -8.27 9.70
CA THR A 48 -19.36 -7.00 10.38
C THR A 48 -20.66 -6.31 10.78
N LYS A 49 -20.83 -6.09 12.09
CA LYS A 49 -21.91 -5.29 12.67
C LYS A 49 -21.32 -4.34 13.69
N PHE A 50 -21.59 -3.06 13.52
CA PHE A 50 -21.23 -2.03 14.49
C PHE A 50 -22.46 -1.65 15.29
N LYS A 51 -22.28 -1.45 16.59
CA LYS A 51 -23.34 -1.03 17.51
C LYS A 51 -22.92 0.19 18.30
N VAL A 52 -23.87 1.00 18.72
CA VAL A 52 -23.60 2.07 19.70
C VAL A 52 -22.96 1.46 20.96
N GLY A 53 -21.83 2.02 21.38
CA GLY A 53 -21.00 1.59 22.50
C GLY A 53 -19.94 0.53 22.17
N SER A 54 -19.98 -0.05 20.96
CA SER A 54 -18.92 -0.95 20.48
C SER A 54 -17.69 -0.17 20.02
N ASP A 55 -16.52 -0.79 20.11
CA ASP A 55 -15.28 -0.23 19.59
C ASP A 55 -15.27 -0.25 18.06
N PHE A 56 -14.75 0.83 17.46
CA PHE A 56 -14.42 0.84 16.05
C PHE A 56 -13.17 0.02 15.80
N GLU A 57 -13.33 -1.06 15.05
CA GLU A 57 -12.27 -1.98 14.69
C GLU A 57 -11.98 -1.84 13.18
N ILE A 58 -10.91 -1.11 12.84
CA ILE A 58 -10.47 -0.93 11.45
C ILE A 58 -10.20 -2.26 10.73
N SER A 59 -9.85 -3.30 11.49
CA SER A 59 -9.63 -4.67 11.00
C SER A 59 -10.88 -5.33 10.38
N LYS A 60 -12.07 -4.76 10.61
CA LYS A 60 -13.34 -5.19 9.99
C LYS A 60 -13.55 -4.61 8.59
N ILE A 61 -12.63 -3.75 8.13
CA ILE A 61 -12.61 -3.24 6.75
C ILE A 61 -11.58 -4.06 5.97
N GLU A 62 -11.97 -4.52 4.79
CA GLU A 62 -11.12 -5.20 3.82
C GLU A 62 -10.84 -4.23 2.67
N VAL A 63 -9.55 -4.06 2.32
CA VAL A 63 -9.13 -3.19 1.23
C VAL A 63 -8.29 -3.99 0.25
N THR A 64 -8.63 -3.88 -1.01
CA THR A 64 -7.98 -4.56 -2.12
C THR A 64 -7.43 -3.52 -3.09
N ALA A 65 -6.13 -3.55 -3.34
CA ALA A 65 -5.52 -2.74 -4.39
C ALA A 65 -5.65 -3.47 -5.73
N LYS A 66 -6.14 -2.74 -6.75
CA LYS A 66 -6.14 -3.18 -8.15
C LYS A 66 -4.80 -2.79 -8.77
N LEU A 67 -4.18 -3.75 -9.46
CA LEU A 67 -2.87 -3.59 -10.05
C LEU A 67 -2.96 -3.43 -11.57
N SER A 68 -1.94 -2.82 -12.18
CA SER A 68 -1.89 -2.53 -13.62
C SER A 68 -1.84 -3.77 -14.51
N ASP A 69 -1.47 -4.93 -13.94
CA ASP A 69 -1.48 -6.24 -14.59
C ASP A 69 -2.85 -6.95 -14.49
N ASN A 70 -3.89 -6.24 -14.08
CA ASN A 70 -5.25 -6.73 -13.80
C ASN A 70 -5.34 -7.72 -12.63
N THR A 71 -4.29 -7.90 -11.84
CA THR A 71 -4.36 -8.66 -10.59
C THR A 71 -4.83 -7.76 -9.45
N SER A 72 -5.03 -8.37 -8.28
CA SER A 72 -5.47 -7.68 -7.07
C SER A 72 -4.73 -8.22 -5.86
N ARG A 73 -4.42 -7.33 -4.92
CA ARG A 73 -3.74 -7.69 -3.66
C ARG A 73 -4.46 -7.10 -2.46
N LEU A 74 -4.50 -7.87 -1.38
CA LEU A 74 -4.97 -7.37 -0.10
C LEU A 74 -4.01 -6.30 0.42
N VAL A 75 -4.55 -5.23 1.01
CA VAL A 75 -3.77 -4.17 1.64
C VAL A 75 -3.72 -4.42 3.15
N ASP A 76 -2.60 -4.97 3.62
CA ASP A 76 -2.41 -5.31 5.04
C ASP A 76 -2.17 -4.06 5.93
N LYS A 77 -1.80 -2.93 5.32
CA LYS A 77 -1.55 -1.65 6.01
C LYS A 77 -2.22 -0.50 5.27
N MET A 78 -3.38 -0.07 5.75
CA MET A 78 -4.13 1.04 5.15
C MET A 78 -3.50 2.37 5.54
N SER A 79 -2.97 3.19 4.63
CA SER A 79 -2.25 4.41 5.03
C SER A 79 -3.12 5.42 5.80
N ALA A 80 -4.43 5.47 5.52
CA ALA A 80 -5.41 6.20 6.31
C ALA A 80 -6.84 5.72 5.97
N VAL A 81 -7.71 5.74 6.97
CA VAL A 81 -9.16 5.57 6.81
C VAL A 81 -9.80 6.84 7.37
N SER A 82 -10.91 7.31 6.84
CA SER A 82 -11.64 8.46 7.37
C SER A 82 -13.12 8.16 7.33
N VAL A 83 -13.85 8.41 8.41
CA VAL A 83 -15.30 8.35 8.38
C VAL A 83 -15.81 9.73 8.00
N ASN A 84 -16.63 9.78 6.95
CA ASN A 84 -17.35 10.95 6.48
C ASN A 84 -18.41 11.37 7.52
N ASN A 85 -17.89 12.09 8.51
CA ASN A 85 -18.47 13.10 9.39
C ASN A 85 -17.27 13.85 10.05
N ASN A 86 -16.29 14.21 9.20
CA ASN A 86 -15.05 14.91 9.55
C ASN A 86 -14.13 14.21 10.56
N VAL A 87 -14.12 12.87 10.58
CA VAL A 87 -13.17 12.09 11.40
C VAL A 87 -12.17 11.41 10.48
N LYS A 88 -11.01 12.05 10.26
CA LYS A 88 -9.91 11.45 9.49
C LYS A 88 -9.01 10.63 10.39
N PHE A 89 -8.83 9.33 10.15
CA PHE A 89 -7.90 8.52 10.92
C PHE A 89 -6.49 8.57 10.35
N LEU A 90 -5.55 9.08 11.14
CA LEU A 90 -4.15 9.15 10.81
C LEU A 90 -3.40 8.02 11.52
N TYR A 91 -2.43 7.40 10.84
CA TYR A 91 -1.54 6.44 11.47
C TYR A 91 -0.60 7.14 12.46
N ASP A 92 -0.70 6.77 13.73
CA ASP A 92 0.24 7.16 14.77
C ASP A 92 1.39 6.13 14.80
N ALA A 93 2.56 6.54 14.32
CA ALA A 93 3.74 5.68 14.25
C ALA A 93 4.30 5.29 15.63
N ASN A 94 4.04 6.07 16.67
CA ASN A 94 4.53 5.80 18.02
C ASN A 94 3.72 4.71 18.69
N GLU A 95 2.39 4.77 18.55
CA GLU A 95 1.49 3.77 19.11
C GLU A 95 1.19 2.62 18.15
N LYS A 96 1.64 2.73 16.90
CA LYS A 96 1.37 1.79 15.80
C LYS A 96 -0.13 1.54 15.61
N LYS A 97 -0.94 2.59 15.77
CA LYS A 97 -2.42 2.56 15.73
C LYS A 97 -2.97 3.74 14.94
N TYR A 98 -4.19 3.64 14.43
CA TYR A 98 -4.89 4.74 13.76
C TYR A 98 -5.70 5.55 14.78
N LYS A 99 -5.63 6.89 14.70
CA LYS A 99 -6.33 7.82 15.60
C LYS A 99 -7.15 8.87 14.84
N PRO A 100 -8.30 9.30 15.38
CA PRO A 100 -9.18 10.28 14.74
C PRO A 100 -8.57 11.68 14.77
N SER A 101 -8.74 12.42 13.68
CA SER A 101 -8.47 13.85 13.50
C SER A 101 -9.82 14.55 13.45
N ASN A 102 -10.11 15.37 14.45
CA ASN A 102 -11.41 15.98 14.70
C ASN A 102 -11.56 17.30 13.94
N GLU A 103 -12.32 17.32 12.85
CA GLU A 103 -12.67 18.56 12.14
C GLU A 103 -14.20 18.71 11.93
N GLY A 104 -15.09 18.35 12.86
CA GLY A 104 -16.54 18.60 12.67
C GLY A 104 -17.50 18.27 13.82
N ASP A 105 -18.75 18.73 13.68
CA ASP A 105 -19.76 18.85 14.77
C ASP A 105 -20.64 17.61 15.03
N THR A 106 -20.43 16.49 14.33
CA THR A 106 -21.13 15.21 14.64
C THR A 106 -20.11 14.09 14.82
N TYR A 107 -19.75 13.82 16.07
CA TYR A 107 -18.81 12.74 16.40
C TYR A 107 -19.51 11.38 16.26
N MET A 108 -19.12 10.58 15.27
CA MET A 108 -19.57 9.18 15.19
C MET A 108 -18.93 8.33 16.31
N LEU A 109 -17.68 8.65 16.67
CA LEU A 109 -16.92 7.97 17.71
C LEU A 109 -16.59 8.95 18.84
N ASP A 110 -16.54 8.45 20.08
CA ASP A 110 -15.95 9.20 21.20
C ASP A 110 -14.41 9.19 21.16
N GLY A 111 -13.78 9.87 22.12
CA GLY A 111 -12.32 9.88 22.28
C GLY A 111 -11.70 8.52 22.60
N GLN A 112 -12.50 7.48 22.83
CA GLN A 112 -12.09 6.09 23.03
C GLN A 112 -12.39 5.20 21.82
N MET A 113 -12.74 5.77 20.67
CA MET A 113 -13.08 5.04 19.45
C MET A 113 -14.38 4.23 19.53
N LYS A 114 -15.31 4.57 20.44
CA LYS A 114 -16.60 3.89 20.55
C LYS A 114 -17.68 4.63 19.79
N PHE A 115 -18.54 3.89 19.10
CA PHE A 115 -19.70 4.48 18.42
C PHE A 115 -20.66 5.11 19.43
N ILE A 116 -21.03 6.38 19.23
CA ILE A 116 -21.97 7.08 20.12
C ILE A 116 -23.33 7.34 19.49
N THR A 117 -23.46 7.14 18.18
CA THR A 117 -24.68 7.41 17.43
C THR A 117 -24.96 6.28 16.45
N GLU A 118 -26.22 5.88 16.34
CA GLU A 118 -26.70 4.91 15.35
C GLU A 118 -26.98 5.60 14.01
N GLY A 119 -26.95 4.84 12.92
CA GLY A 119 -27.17 5.37 11.58
C GLY A 119 -26.28 4.71 10.54
N THR A 120 -26.38 5.17 9.30
CA THR A 120 -25.44 4.76 8.23
C THR A 120 -24.48 5.90 8.01
N PHE A 121 -23.19 5.65 8.25
CA PHE A 121 -22.12 6.60 8.04
C PHE A 121 -21.38 6.24 6.77
N VAL A 122 -20.89 7.22 6.02
CA VAL A 122 -20.04 6.94 4.87
C VAL A 122 -18.60 6.87 5.37
N LEU A 123 -17.87 5.82 5.03
CA LEU A 123 -16.45 5.67 5.34
C LEU A 123 -15.65 5.87 4.06
N THR A 124 -14.79 6.88 4.04
CA THR A 124 -13.81 7.11 2.98
C THR A 124 -12.49 6.40 3.33
N VAL A 125 -12.08 5.45 2.50
CA VAL A 125 -10.85 4.69 2.64
C VAL A 125 -9.84 5.22 1.63
N SER A 126 -8.60 5.49 2.08
CA SER A 126 -7.55 6.05 1.23
C SER A 126 -6.28 5.20 1.23
N PHE A 127 -5.70 4.97 0.05
CA PHE A 127 -4.44 4.25 -0.10
C PHE A 127 -3.73 4.64 -1.39
N ASN A 128 -2.44 4.99 -1.28
CA ASN A 128 -1.57 5.36 -2.41
C ASN A 128 -2.16 6.45 -3.34
N GLY A 129 -2.85 7.45 -2.76
CA GLY A 129 -3.49 8.54 -3.51
C GLY A 129 -4.85 8.20 -4.11
N TYR A 130 -5.34 6.98 -3.93
CA TYR A 130 -6.69 6.57 -4.33
C TYR A 130 -7.64 6.58 -3.13
N GLU A 131 -8.91 6.87 -3.41
CA GLU A 131 -9.98 6.89 -2.41
C GLU A 131 -11.19 6.09 -2.87
N THR A 132 -11.91 5.50 -1.92
CA THR A 132 -13.20 4.85 -2.16
C THR A 132 -14.08 5.00 -0.93
N ASN A 133 -15.40 4.90 -1.12
CA ASN A 133 -16.38 5.06 -0.06
C ASN A 133 -17.13 3.75 0.20
N ILE A 134 -17.37 3.43 1.47
CA ILE A 134 -18.22 2.32 1.87
C ILE A 134 -19.23 2.77 2.91
N ASP A 135 -20.42 2.18 2.88
CA ASP A 135 -21.43 2.43 3.90
C ASP A 135 -21.10 1.63 5.17
N LEU A 136 -21.18 2.32 6.30
CA LEU A 136 -20.91 1.82 7.64
C LEU A 136 -22.20 1.90 8.47
N PRO A 137 -23.02 0.84 8.47
CA PRO A 137 -24.23 0.79 9.29
C PRO A 137 -23.86 0.54 10.76
N VAL A 138 -24.38 1.40 11.64
CA VAL A 138 -24.26 1.32 13.09
C VAL A 138 -25.66 1.19 13.67
N TYR A 139 -25.88 0.12 14.41
CA TYR A 139 -27.18 -0.20 14.97
C TYR A 139 -27.30 0.27 16.43
N SER A 140 -28.53 0.38 16.90
CA SER A 140 -28.84 0.51 18.33
C SER A 140 -28.17 -0.63 19.13
N LYS A 141 -28.04 -0.44 20.44
CA LYS A 141 -27.57 -1.51 21.36
C LYS A 141 -28.42 -2.77 21.24
#